data_AF-A0A150J5U3-F1
#
_entry.id   AF-A0A150J5U3-F1
#
_cell.length_a   1.000
_cell.length_b   1.000
_cell.length_c   1.000
_cell.angle_alpha   90.00
_cell.angle_beta   90.00
_cell.angle_gamma   90.00
#
_symmetry.space_group_name_H-M   'P 1'
#
loop_
_entity.id
_entity.type
_entity.pdbx_description
1 polymer ?
#
loop_
_entity_poly.entity_id
_entity_poly.type
_entity_poly.pdbx_seq_one_letter_code
_entity_poly.pdbx_strand_id
1 'polypeptide(L)'
;MEIKNSGLNEILETLSQFKSSIKKLEDQGVDVSALKNELNRISLKIDHYRNECSEEILPKIRKEISTDCLFLRKKIIDSLKTQIEDIIQNEIHKS
;
A
#
# COMPACT_ATOMS: atom_id res chain seq x y z
N MET A 1 -18.02 25.37 3.37
CA MET A 1 -18.63 24.11 2.90
C MET A 1 -17.49 23.15 2.58
N GLU A 2 -16.92 22.50 3.60
CA GLU A 2 -15.68 21.70 3.53
C GLU A 2 -15.99 20.19 3.41
N ILE A 3 -16.75 19.79 2.39
CA ILE A 3 -17.07 18.36 2.17
C ILE A 3 -16.13 17.73 1.12
N LYS A 4 -15.22 18.50 0.54
CA LYS A 4 -14.33 18.02 -0.52
C LYS A 4 -12.99 17.55 0.05
N ASN A 5 -12.90 16.27 0.45
CA ASN A 5 -11.68 15.41 0.42
C ASN A 5 -11.50 14.38 1.57
N SER A 6 -12.49 14.14 2.45
CA SER A 6 -12.33 13.11 3.51
C SER A 6 -11.85 11.75 2.97
N GLY A 7 -12.41 11.33 1.84
CA GLY A 7 -12.02 10.08 1.17
C GLY A 7 -10.63 10.03 0.57
N LEU A 8 -10.07 11.18 0.18
CA LEU A 8 -8.68 11.27 -0.30
C LEU A 8 -7.72 11.22 0.88
N ASN A 9 -8.07 11.84 2.01
CA ASN A 9 -7.27 11.80 3.23
C ASN A 9 -7.15 10.36 3.77
N GLU A 10 -8.25 9.60 3.80
CA GLU A 10 -8.23 8.17 4.16
C GLU A 10 -7.27 7.34 3.29
N ILE A 11 -7.21 7.64 1.99
CA ILE A 11 -6.30 6.99 1.04
C ILE A 11 -4.84 7.37 1.34
N LEU A 12 -4.56 8.65 1.60
CA LEU A 12 -3.22 9.13 1.92
C LEU A 12 -2.72 8.55 3.25
N GLU A 13 -3.59 8.45 4.26
CA GLU A 13 -3.28 7.77 5.52
C GLU A 13 -2.94 6.29 5.29
N THR A 14 -3.74 5.60 4.45
CA THR A 14 -3.49 4.20 4.08
C THR A 14 -2.12 4.04 3.40
N LEU A 15 -1.73 4.95 2.50
CA LEU A 15 -0.41 4.92 1.87
C LEU A 15 0.72 5.13 2.86
N SER A 16 0.54 6.03 3.84
CA SER A 16 1.50 6.22 4.92
C SER A 16 1.71 4.93 5.73
N GLN A 17 0.61 4.22 6.03
CA GLN A 17 0.67 2.91 6.69
C GLN A 17 1.41 1.87 5.83
N PHE A 18 1.14 1.78 4.53
CA PHE A 18 1.87 0.88 3.64
C PHE A 18 3.36 1.19 3.59
N LYS A 19 3.73 2.48 3.51
CA LYS A 19 5.14 2.90 3.55
C LYS A 19 5.83 2.42 4.82
N SER A 20 5.18 2.56 5.98
CA SER A 20 5.70 2.08 7.26
C SER A 20 5.86 0.56 7.29
N SER A 21 4.85 -0.20 6.85
CA SER A 21 4.90 -1.66 6.80
C SER A 21 5.98 -2.19 5.86
N ILE A 22 6.09 -1.61 4.66
CA ILE A 22 7.13 -1.95 3.69
C ILE A 22 8.52 -1.65 4.25
N LYS A 23 8.68 -0.54 4.98
CA LYS A 23 9.96 -0.20 5.61
C LYS A 23 10.35 -1.22 6.69
N LYS A 24 9.40 -1.67 7.51
CA LYS A 24 9.65 -2.71 8.52
C LYS A 24 10.07 -4.04 7.89
N LEU A 25 9.42 -4.44 6.79
CA LEU A 25 9.80 -5.64 6.02
C LEU A 25 11.24 -5.52 5.47
N GLU A 26 11.58 -4.35 4.93
CA GLU A 26 12.94 -4.07 4.45
C GLU A 26 13.97 -4.12 5.57
N ASP A 27 13.66 -3.54 6.74
CA ASP A 27 14.55 -3.54 7.90
C ASP A 27 14.78 -4.96 8.46
N GLN A 28 13.87 -5.90 8.16
CA GLN A 28 13.99 -7.33 8.45
C GLN A 28 14.75 -8.10 7.36
N GLY A 29 15.25 -7.42 6.33
CA GLY A 29 16.04 -8.02 5.25
C GLY A 29 15.21 -8.63 4.11
N VAL A 30 13.90 -8.38 4.05
CA VAL A 30 13.08 -8.84 2.91
C VAL A 30 13.26 -7.91 1.71
N ASP A 31 13.40 -8.49 0.52
CA ASP A 31 13.35 -7.74 -0.73
C ASP A 31 11.93 -7.21 -0.97
N VAL A 32 11.78 -5.89 -0.82
CA VAL A 32 10.51 -5.18 -0.99
C VAL A 32 10.43 -4.39 -2.29
N SER A 33 11.33 -4.61 -3.25
CA SER A 33 11.43 -3.83 -4.48
C SER A 33 10.10 -3.76 -5.24
N ALA A 34 9.40 -4.90 -5.35
CA ALA A 34 8.08 -4.97 -5.98
C ALA A 34 7.02 -4.14 -5.22
N LEU A 35 7.00 -4.21 -3.89
CA LEU A 35 6.06 -3.46 -3.06
C LEU A 35 6.30 -1.95 -3.15
N LYS A 36 7.56 -1.52 -3.18
CA LYS A 36 7.94 -0.11 -3.38
C LYS A 36 7.51 0.42 -4.74
N ASN A 37 7.70 -0.37 -5.79
CA ASN A 37 7.27 0.00 -7.15
C ASN A 37 5.74 0.19 -7.22
N GLU A 38 4.98 -0.69 -6.59
CA GLU A 38 3.52 -0.58 -6.54
C GLU A 38 3.05 0.62 -5.72
N LEU A 39 3.66 0.86 -4.55
CA LEU A 39 3.36 2.03 -3.74
C LEU A 39 3.64 3.33 -4.51
N ASN A 40 4.76 3.38 -5.23
CA ASN A 40 5.11 4.53 -6.06
C ASN A 40 4.11 4.74 -7.20
N ARG A 41 3.70 3.66 -7.88
CA ARG A 41 2.68 3.71 -8.94
C ARG A 41 1.37 4.31 -8.42
N ILE A 42 0.91 3.91 -7.24
CA ILE A 42 -0.32 4.43 -6.63
C ILE A 42 -0.16 5.92 -6.28
N SER A 43 1.00 6.30 -5.74
CA SER A 43 1.29 7.69 -5.38
C SER A 43 1.26 8.61 -6.62
N LEU A 44 1.92 8.19 -7.70
CA LEU A 44 1.93 8.94 -8.97
C LEU A 44 0.52 9.09 -9.56
N LYS A 45 -0.32 8.06 -9.46
CA LYS A 45 -1.73 8.17 -9.88
C LYS A 45 -2.46 9.23 -9.06
N ILE A 46 -2.31 9.24 -7.73
CA ILE A 46 -2.93 10.25 -6.85
C ILE A 46 -2.49 11.67 -7.23
N ASP A 47 -1.20 11.87 -7.48
CA ASP A 47 -0.67 13.17 -7.89
C ASP A 47 -1.23 13.61 -9.24
N HIS A 48 -1.35 12.69 -10.19
CA HIS A 48 -2.01 12.95 -11.47
C HIS A 48 -3.47 13.38 -11.28
N TYR A 49 -4.22 12.71 -10.42
CA TYR A 49 -5.61 13.07 -10.14
C TYR A 49 -5.77 14.42 -9.44
N ARG A 50 -4.83 14.82 -8.58
CA ARG A 50 -4.83 16.17 -8.00
C ARG A 50 -4.79 17.25 -9.09
N ASN A 51 -4.14 16.97 -10.21
CA ASN A 51 -3.97 17.91 -11.32
C ASN A 51 -5.13 17.89 -12.33
N GLU A 52 -5.84 16.76 -12.51
CA GLU A 52 -6.90 16.62 -13.52
C GLU A 52 -8.34 16.93 -13.02
N CYS A 53 -8.48 17.43 -11.78
CA CYS A 53 -9.75 17.55 -11.03
C CYS A 53 -10.96 18.08 -11.82
N SER A 54 -11.81 17.17 -12.31
CA SER A 54 -13.23 17.43 -12.59
C SER A 54 -14.10 16.58 -11.66
N GLU A 55 -15.20 17.16 -11.16
CA GLU A 55 -16.06 16.53 -10.15
C GLU A 55 -16.67 15.20 -10.60
N GLU A 56 -16.83 14.99 -11.91
CA GLU A 56 -17.39 13.77 -12.49
C GLU A 56 -16.41 12.59 -12.52
N ILE A 57 -15.10 12.84 -12.54
CA ILE A 57 -14.08 11.79 -12.69
C ILE A 57 -13.57 11.32 -11.32
N LEU A 58 -13.63 12.18 -10.29
CA LEU A 58 -13.18 11.89 -8.92
C LEU A 58 -13.71 10.57 -8.32
N PRO A 59 -15.01 10.19 -8.48
CA PRO A 59 -15.51 8.94 -7.92
C PRO A 59 -14.90 7.70 -8.58
N LYS A 60 -14.67 7.73 -9.90
CA LYS A 60 -14.06 6.60 -10.65
C LYS A 60 -12.61 6.41 -10.22
N ILE A 61 -11.90 7.52 -10.11
CA ILE A 61 -10.53 7.62 -9.61
C ILE A 61 -10.42 7.05 -8.20
N ARG A 62 -11.27 7.50 -7.28
CA ARG A 62 -11.26 7.02 -5.88
C ARG A 62 -11.46 5.51 -5.82
N LYS A 63 -12.38 4.98 -6.63
CA LYS A 63 -12.62 3.53 -6.71
C LYS A 63 -11.38 2.80 -7.19
N GLU A 64 -10.75 3.27 -8.27
CA GLU A 64 -9.53 2.66 -8.82
C GLU A 64 -8.39 2.63 -7.80
N ILE A 65 -8.08 3.77 -7.16
CA ILE A 65 -7.04 3.83 -6.12
C ILE A 65 -7.37 2.93 -4.95
N SER A 66 -8.63 2.92 -4.50
CA SER A 66 -9.04 2.07 -3.38
C SER A 66 -8.81 0.60 -3.71
N THR A 67 -9.11 0.18 -4.94
CA THR A 67 -8.82 -1.17 -5.44
C THR A 67 -7.32 -1.45 -5.49
N ASP A 68 -6.50 -0.53 -6.02
CA ASP A 68 -5.05 -0.66 -6.04
C ASP A 68 -4.48 -0.81 -4.60
N CYS A 69 -4.98 -0.02 -3.65
CA CYS A 69 -4.61 -0.12 -2.23
C CYS A 69 -5.00 -1.48 -1.62
N LEU A 70 -6.16 -2.04 -1.97
CA LEU A 70 -6.56 -3.39 -1.50
C LEU A 70 -5.59 -4.47 -2.01
N PHE A 71 -5.16 -4.38 -3.27
CA PHE A 71 -4.18 -5.32 -3.82
C PHE A 71 -2.81 -5.19 -3.15
N LEU A 72 -2.33 -3.96 -2.93
CA LEU A 72 -1.06 -3.74 -2.24
C LEU A 72 -1.12 -4.26 -0.79
N ARG A 73 -2.23 -4.02 -0.08
CA ARG A 73 -2.45 -4.56 1.27
C ARG A 73 -2.34 -6.08 1.29
N LYS A 74 -2.94 -6.76 0.31
CA LYS A 74 -2.86 -8.22 0.20
C LYS A 74 -1.41 -8.69 0.04
N LYS A 75 -0.65 -8.06 -0.85
CA LYS A 75 0.76 -8.43 -1.08
C LYS A 75 1.64 -8.21 0.15
N ILE A 76 1.41 -7.14 0.91
CA ILE A 76 2.10 -6.91 2.19
C ILE A 76 1.77 -8.03 3.18
N ILE A 77 0.49 -8.42 3.29
CA ILE A 77 0.07 -9.53 4.17
C ILE A 77 0.71 -10.85 3.74
N ASP A 78 0.73 -11.14 2.44
CA ASP A 78 1.33 -12.37 1.92
C ASP A 78 2.84 -12.41 2.22
N SER A 79 3.54 -11.28 2.07
CA SER A 79 4.96 -11.17 2.44
C SER A 79 5.19 -11.39 3.95
N LEU A 80 4.33 -10.85 4.81
CA LEU A 80 4.40 -11.09 6.26
C LEU A 80 4.16 -12.56 6.60
N LYS A 81 3.22 -13.24 5.93
CA LYS A 81 2.96 -14.67 6.14
C LYS A 81 4.16 -15.52 5.79
N THR A 82 4.77 -15.27 4.63
CA THR A 82 5.99 -15.99 4.21
C THR A 82 7.11 -15.82 5.24
N GLN A 83 7.34 -14.59 5.73
CA GLN A 83 8.34 -14.37 6.78
C GLN A 83 8.03 -15.16 8.06
N ILE A 84 6.76 -15.18 8.50
CA ILE A 84 6.37 -15.93 9.70
C ILE A 84 6.59 -17.43 9.52
N GLU A 85 6.22 -17.96 8.35
CA GLU A 85 6.43 -19.36 7.99
C GLU A 85 7.93 -19.71 7.99
N ASP A 86 8.78 -18.86 7.40
CA ASP A 86 10.23 -19.04 7.39
C ASP A 86 10.82 -19.04 8.80
N ILE A 87 10.36 -18.13 9.68
CA ILE A 87 10.80 -18.09 11.08
C ILE A 87 10.42 -19.39 11.80
N ILE A 88 9.17 -19.85 11.67
CA ILE A 88 8.69 -21.07 12.32
C ILE A 88 9.51 -22.28 11.83
N GLN A 89 9.73 -22.40 10.53
CA GLN A 89 10.52 -23.51 9.98
C GLN A 89 11.97 -23.47 10.50
N ASN A 90 12.60 -22.31 10.52
CA ASN A 90 13.98 -22.19 10.98
C ASN A 90 14.18 -22.47 12.48
N GLU A 91 13.16 -22.24 13.30
CA GLU A 91 13.22 -22.56 14.73
C GLU A 91 12.94 -24.04 15.01
N ILE A 92 12.07 -24.69 14.22
CA ILE A 92 11.82 -26.15 14.34
C ILE A 92 13.07 -26.96 13.98
N HIS A 93 13.83 -26.56 12.96
CA HIS A 93 15.03 -27.29 12.51
C HIS A 93 16.28 -27.08 13.39
N LYS A 94 16.21 -26.20 14.40
CA LYS A 94 17.30 -25.96 15.38
C LYS A 94 17.13 -26.74 16.69
N SER A 95 15.97 -27.36 16.93
CA SER A 95 15.70 -28.23 18.10
C SER A 95 15.92 -29.70 17.76
#